data_AF-A0A8J2JIM9-F1
#
_entry.id   AF-A0A8J2JIM9-F1
#
_cell.length_a   1.000
_cell.length_b   1.000
_cell.length_c   1.000
_cell.angle_alpha   90.00
_cell.angle_beta   90.00
_cell.angle_gamma   90.00
#
_symmetry.space_group_name_H-M   'P 1'
#
loop_
_entity.id
_entity.type
_entity.pdbx_description
1 polymer ?
#
loop_
_entity_poly.entity_id
_entity_poly.type
_entity_poly.pdbx_seq_one_letter_code
_entity_poly.pdbx_strand_id
1 'polypeptide(L)'
;MNGFDKDGCPVAVIPYGKWDVRKAIADGKKDIYLRYFDQMCERALDILKNINKNRPAEDPLSQLFVIWDLDGFSLRQITAKGSNKLHFDIQSNGYPIFLAI
;
A
#
# COMPACT_ATOMS: atom_id res chain seq x y z
N MET A 1 0.47 5.82 11.08
CA MET A 1 1.43 6.67 10.36
C MET A 1 2.70 6.61 11.17
N ASN A 2 3.79 6.14 10.58
CA ASN A 2 4.95 5.70 11.38
C ASN A 2 6.10 6.71 11.37
N GLY A 3 5.86 7.89 10.81
CA GLY A 3 6.79 9.01 10.83
C GLY A 3 6.91 9.71 9.48
N PHE A 4 7.90 10.58 9.40
CA PHE A 4 8.35 11.26 8.20
C PHE A 4 9.81 10.89 7.96
N ASP A 5 10.22 10.86 6.69
CA ASP A 5 11.64 10.73 6.35
C ASP A 5 12.41 12.04 6.60
N LYS A 6 13.69 12.06 6.23
CA LYS A 6 14.57 13.23 6.40
C LYS A 6 14.14 14.45 5.60
N ASP A 7 13.32 14.29 4.56
CA ASP A 7 12.85 15.34 3.66
C ASP A 7 11.40 15.76 4.00
N GLY A 8 10.83 15.16 5.06
CA GLY A 8 9.46 15.40 5.50
C GLY A 8 8.41 14.67 4.66
N CYS A 9 8.80 13.68 3.86
CA CYS A 9 7.87 12.82 3.14
C CYS A 9 7.23 11.81 4.11
N PRO A 10 5.92 11.58 4.02
CA PRO A 10 5.23 10.63 4.90
C PRO A 10 5.67 9.19 4.63
N VAL A 11 5.91 8.44 5.71
CA VAL A 11 6.28 7.02 5.65
C VAL A 11 5.14 6.14 6.18
N ALA A 12 4.73 5.16 5.40
CA ALA A 12 3.78 4.12 5.76
C ALA A 12 4.48 2.76 5.85
N VAL A 13 4.22 2.01 6.93
CA VAL A 13 4.68 0.62 7.05
C VAL A 13 3.49 -0.30 6.84
N ILE A 14 3.59 -1.21 5.88
CA ILE A 14 2.57 -2.20 5.56
C ILE A 14 3.06 -3.58 6.04
N PRO A 15 2.41 -4.19 7.05
CA PRO A 15 2.78 -5.51 7.57
C PRO A 15 2.29 -6.63 6.66
N TYR A 16 2.80 -6.64 5.42
CA TYR A 16 2.34 -7.53 4.35
C TYR A 16 2.60 -9.00 4.64
N GLY A 17 3.69 -9.33 5.35
CA GLY A 17 3.95 -10.71 5.77
C GLY A 17 2.90 -11.29 6.72
N LYS A 18 2.09 -10.44 7.36
CA LYS A 18 0.98 -10.84 8.24
C LYS A 18 -0.37 -10.95 7.53
N TRP A 19 -0.43 -10.62 6.24
CA TRP A 19 -1.67 -10.64 5.47
C TRP A 19 -1.97 -12.03 4.91
N ASP A 20 -3.15 -12.58 5.21
CA ASP A 20 -3.57 -13.86 4.65
C ASP A 20 -4.34 -13.68 3.33
N VAL A 21 -3.60 -13.31 2.29
CA VAL A 21 -4.11 -13.13 0.92
C VAL A 21 -4.75 -14.43 0.40
N ARG A 22 -4.18 -15.58 0.77
CA ARG A 22 -4.65 -16.89 0.33
C ARG A 22 -6.04 -17.18 0.88
N LYS A 23 -6.27 -16.90 2.16
CA LYS A 23 -7.59 -17.04 2.78
C LYS A 23 -8.61 -16.12 2.14
N ALA A 24 -8.26 -14.87 1.86
CA ALA A 24 -9.17 -13.95 1.16
C ALA A 24 -9.60 -14.48 -0.21
N ILE A 25 -8.67 -15.10 -0.96
CA ILE A 25 -8.98 -15.72 -2.26
C ILE A 25 -9.80 -17.00 -2.10
N ALA A 26 -9.42 -17.88 -1.18
CA ALA A 26 -10.13 -19.13 -0.92
C ALA A 26 -11.58 -18.90 -0.47
N ASP A 27 -11.82 -17.85 0.31
CA ASP A 27 -13.14 -17.43 0.76
C ASP A 27 -13.95 -16.68 -0.32
N GLY A 28 -13.39 -16.47 -1.52
CA GLY A 28 -14.04 -15.69 -2.59
C GLY A 28 -14.14 -14.18 -2.28
N LYS A 29 -13.38 -13.68 -1.31
CA LYS A 29 -13.41 -12.29 -0.81
C LYS A 29 -12.40 -11.37 -1.51
N LYS A 30 -12.00 -11.73 -2.74
CA LYS A 30 -11.04 -10.96 -3.53
C LYS A 30 -11.44 -9.49 -3.67
N ASP A 31 -12.70 -9.20 -3.98
CA ASP A 31 -13.14 -7.81 -4.20
C ASP A 31 -13.16 -7.00 -2.90
N ILE A 32 -13.39 -7.66 -1.76
CA ILE A 32 -13.29 -7.03 -0.44
C ILE A 32 -11.83 -6.67 -0.15
N TYR A 33 -10.90 -7.56 -0.48
CA TYR A 33 -9.47 -7.29 -0.34
C TYR A 33 -9.03 -6.12 -1.22
N LEU A 34 -9.49 -6.06 -2.49
CA LEU A 34 -9.21 -4.94 -3.38
C LEU A 34 -9.76 -3.63 -2.83
N ARG A 35 -11.01 -3.59 -2.37
CA ARG A 35 -11.59 -2.39 -1.74
C ARG A 35 -10.85 -1.97 -0.48
N TYR A 36 -10.37 -2.92 0.31
CA TYR A 36 -9.55 -2.63 1.49
C TYR A 36 -8.23 -1.97 1.07
N PHE A 37 -7.59 -2.48 0.02
CA PHE A 37 -6.38 -1.90 -0.55
C PHE A 37 -6.64 -0.49 -1.12
N ASP A 38 -7.73 -0.31 -1.87
CA ASP A 38 -8.15 1.00 -2.41
C ASP A 38 -8.35 2.01 -1.27
N GLN A 39 -9.07 1.62 -0.21
CA GLN A 39 -9.27 2.46 0.96
C GLN A 39 -7.94 2.83 1.66
N MET A 40 -6.97 1.91 1.71
CA MET A 40 -5.63 2.22 2.23
C MET A 40 -4.92 3.27 1.37
N CYS A 41 -4.98 3.15 0.05
CA CYS A 41 -4.41 4.11 -0.89
C CYS A 41 -5.08 5.49 -0.77
N GLU A 42 -6.41 5.56 -0.72
CA GLU A 42 -7.16 6.80 -0.53
C GLU A 42 -6.77 7.52 0.75
N ARG A 43 -6.66 6.78 1.87
CA ARG A 43 -6.21 7.35 3.15
C ARG A 43 -4.79 7.90 3.05
N ALA A 44 -3.89 7.22 2.33
CA ALA A 44 -2.53 7.71 2.12
C ALA A 44 -2.52 9.03 1.30
N LEU A 45 -3.36 9.12 0.27
CA LEU A 45 -3.54 10.34 -0.53
C LEU A 45 -4.11 11.49 0.29
N ASP A 46 -5.11 11.24 1.14
CA ASP A 46 -5.70 12.28 1.98
C ASP A 46 -4.72 12.82 3.02
N ILE A 47 -3.87 11.95 3.55
CA ILE A 47 -2.76 12.37 4.41
C ILE A 47 -1.80 13.29 3.66
N LEU A 48 -1.40 12.93 2.43
CA LEU A 48 -0.53 13.75 1.59
C LEU A 48 -1.15 15.13 1.32
N LYS A 49 -2.44 15.18 0.97
CA LYS A 49 -3.19 16.44 0.79
C LYS A 49 -3.18 17.29 2.06
N ASN A 50 -3.36 16.68 3.23
CA ASN A 50 -3.35 17.39 4.50
C ASN A 50 -1.97 17.93 4.89
N ILE A 51 -0.89 17.20 4.58
CA ILE A 51 0.48 17.70 4.78
C ILE A 51 0.73 18.91 3.88
N ASN A 52 0.39 18.81 2.59
CA ASN A 52 0.58 19.91 1.64
C ASN A 52 -0.23 21.16 2.00
N LYS A 53 -1.45 21.02 2.54
CA LYS A 53 -2.23 22.16 3.06
C LYS A 53 -1.52 22.92 4.18
N ASN A 54 -0.73 22.23 4.99
CA ASN A 54 -0.03 22.79 6.14
C ASN A 54 1.44 23.18 5.81
N ARG A 55 1.89 23.00 4.56
CA ARG A 55 3.21 23.41 4.05
C ARG A 55 3.05 24.56 3.05
N PRO A 56 3.00 25.83 3.50
CA PRO A 56 2.76 26.97 2.61
C PRO A 56 3.96 27.43 1.77
N ALA A 57 5.17 26.85 1.93
CA ALA A 57 6.41 27.38 1.34
C ALA A 57 7.34 26.37 0.65
N GLU A 58 6.97 25.08 0.60
CA GLU A 58 7.76 24.03 -0.06
C GLU A 58 6.98 23.46 -1.25
N ASP A 59 7.70 22.94 -2.25
CA ASP A 59 7.08 22.25 -3.39
C ASP A 59 6.13 21.14 -2.89
N PRO A 60 4.94 20.99 -3.51
CA PRO A 60 3.95 20.04 -3.03
C PRO A 60 4.49 18.62 -3.08
N LEU A 61 4.44 17.92 -1.96
CA LEU A 61 4.79 16.51 -1.90
C LEU A 61 3.81 15.72 -2.77
N SER A 62 4.34 15.00 -3.75
CA SER A 62 3.58 14.12 -4.64
C SER A 62 3.80 12.64 -4.35
N GLN A 63 4.73 12.32 -3.45
CA GLN A 63 5.21 10.97 -3.18
C GLN A 63 5.07 10.62 -1.69
N LEU A 64 4.97 9.32 -1.41
CA LEU A 64 5.05 8.77 -0.07
C LEU A 64 5.91 7.51 -0.09
N PHE A 65 6.57 7.24 1.04
CA PHE A 65 7.39 6.05 1.18
C PHE A 65 6.58 4.93 1.80
N VAL A 66 6.61 3.76 1.17
CA VAL A 66 6.01 2.54 1.69
C VAL A 66 7.11 1.56 2.05
N ILE A 67 7.15 1.16 3.32
CA ILE A 67 8.00 0.09 3.80
C ILE A 67 7.13 -1.16 3.89
N TRP A 68 7.50 -2.17 3.11
CA TRP A 68 6.89 -3.49 3.19
C TRP A 68 7.54 -4.28 4.31
N ASP A 69 6.84 -4.44 5.43
CA ASP A 69 7.24 -5.37 6.48
C ASP A 69 6.86 -6.79 6.05
N LEU A 70 7.91 -7.56 5.75
CA LEU A 70 7.83 -8.93 5.27
C LEU A 70 7.97 -9.96 6.41
N ASP A 71 7.92 -9.54 7.68
CA ASP A 71 7.87 -10.48 8.79
C ASP A 71 6.63 -11.40 8.69
N GLY A 72 6.88 -12.72 8.68
CA GLY A 72 5.86 -13.74 8.43
C GLY A 72 5.57 -14.04 6.95
N PHE A 73 6.22 -13.34 6.01
CA PHE A 73 6.04 -13.57 4.58
C PHE A 73 6.48 -14.98 4.17
N SER A 74 5.71 -15.58 3.26
CA SER A 74 6.04 -16.86 2.62
C SER A 74 5.80 -16.78 1.13
N LEU A 75 6.66 -17.43 0.34
CA LEU A 75 6.45 -17.59 -1.11
C LEU A 75 5.09 -18.19 -1.45
N ARG A 76 4.47 -18.96 -0.54
CA ARG A 76 3.10 -19.48 -0.72
C ARG A 76 2.06 -18.38 -0.89
N GLN A 77 2.27 -17.21 -0.27
CA GLN A 77 1.33 -16.08 -0.30
C GLN A 77 1.19 -15.50 -1.72
N ILE A 78 2.29 -15.44 -2.47
CA ILE A 78 2.32 -14.96 -3.86
C ILE A 78 2.04 -16.09 -4.87
N THR A 79 2.58 -17.28 -4.65
CA THR A 79 2.50 -18.40 -5.61
C THR A 79 1.19 -19.18 -5.57
N ALA A 80 0.32 -18.94 -4.58
CA ALA A 80 -0.97 -19.61 -4.51
C ALA A 80 -1.84 -19.30 -5.74
N LYS A 81 -2.65 -20.28 -6.14
CA LYS A 81 -3.57 -20.15 -7.28
C LYS A 81 -4.54 -18.98 -7.04
N GLY A 82 -4.55 -18.02 -7.97
CA GLY A 82 -5.35 -16.80 -7.87
C GLY A 82 -4.64 -15.61 -7.21
N SER A 83 -3.56 -15.84 -6.43
CA SER A 83 -2.78 -14.76 -5.81
C SER A 83 -2.06 -13.92 -6.85
N ASN A 84 -1.43 -14.55 -7.85
CA ASN A 84 -0.75 -13.82 -8.92
C ASN A 84 -1.68 -12.81 -9.61
N LYS A 85 -2.90 -13.23 -9.97
CA LYS A 85 -3.90 -12.36 -10.61
C LYS A 85 -4.27 -11.17 -9.71
N LEU A 86 -4.47 -11.39 -8.42
CA LEU A 86 -4.75 -10.32 -7.47
C LEU A 86 -3.62 -9.28 -7.40
N HIS A 87 -2.36 -9.72 -7.38
CA HIS A 87 -1.21 -8.80 -7.35
C HIS A 87 -1.08 -8.03 -8.67
N PHE A 88 -1.34 -8.67 -9.81
CA PHE A 88 -1.43 -7.97 -11.10
C PHE A 88 -2.56 -6.94 -11.12
N ASP A 89 -3.74 -7.28 -10.60
CA ASP A 89 -4.89 -6.37 -10.58
C ASP A 89 -4.58 -5.12 -9.75
N ILE A 90 -3.93 -5.28 -8.59
CA ILE A 90 -3.45 -4.16 -7.74
C ILE A 90 -2.48 -3.25 -8.51
N GLN A 91 -1.53 -3.82 -9.24
CA GLN A 91 -0.58 -3.04 -10.04
C GLN A 91 -1.25 -2.33 -11.23
N SER A 92 -2.28 -2.95 -11.82
CA SER A 92 -3.00 -2.43 -12.98
C SER A 92 -4.04 -1.35 -12.65
N ASN A 93 -4.47 -1.25 -11.38
CA ASN A 93 -5.51 -0.32 -10.94
C ASN A 93 -5.08 1.17 -10.94
N GLY A 94 -3.93 1.51 -11.52
CA GLY A 94 -3.55 2.89 -11.82
C GLY A 94 -3.16 3.72 -10.60
N TYR A 95 -2.88 3.11 -9.45
CA TYR A 95 -2.28 3.84 -8.34
C TYR A 95 -0.84 4.21 -8.73
N PRO A 96 -0.49 5.52 -8.69
CA PRO A 96 0.86 5.96 -8.99
C PRO A 96 1.82 5.19 -8.07
N ILE A 97 2.75 4.52 -8.74
CA ILE A 97 3.62 3.48 -8.22
C ILE A 97 4.24 3.93 -6.88
N PHE A 98 3.83 3.27 -5.80
CA PHE A 98 4.55 3.31 -4.52
C PHE A 98 5.87 2.54 -4.73
N LEU A 99 6.85 3.22 -5.34
CA LEU A 99 8.18 2.70 -5.56
C LEU A 99 8.90 2.71 -4.21
N ALA A 100 8.86 1.57 -3.51
CA ALA A 100 9.86 1.25 -2.52
C ALA A 100 11.17 0.97 -3.28
N ILE A 101 12.17 1.82 -3.11
CA ILE A 101 13.57 1.52 -3.46
C ILE A 101 14.16 0.71 -2.30
#